data_AF-A0A7V6HE64-F1
#
_entry.id   AF-A0A7V6HE64-F1
#
_cell.length_a   1.000
_cell.length_b   1.000
_cell.length_c   1.000
_cell.angle_alpha   90.00
_cell.angle_beta   90.00
_cell.angle_gamma   90.00
#
_symmetry.space_group_name_H-M   'P 1'
#
loop_
_entity.id
_entity.type
_entity.pdbx_description
1 polymer ?
#
loop_
_entity_poly.entity_id
_entity_poly.type
_entity_poly.pdbx_seq_one_letter_code
_entity_poly.pdbx_strand_id
1 'polypeptide(L)'
;MGMIANWGAHHIDIAQWALDMESSGPVRVRGRADFPKRRLWDAHGKLDVRMEYADGTLLRVTDDSVYPNGVRFVGDKGWIFCGRGSVKTMTNDPGAGGKHGRWRPLEASRKELIEGEVERPLARNPSNHHRIWLEGIRTRTPTHVSPETAHRTTTACILAYTAMNLKRPLIWDPAAERFVGDAEANATLSRPEREPYGVRRSLARAGMKL
;
A
#
# COMPACT_ATOMS: atom_id res chain seq x y z
N MET A 1 -8.09 -9.56 5.53
CA MET A 1 -6.69 -9.12 5.28
C MET A 1 -6.08 -8.40 6.46
N GLY A 2 -6.82 -7.70 7.34
CA GLY A 2 -6.25 -7.15 8.57
C GLY A 2 -5.39 -5.90 8.33
N MET A 3 -4.34 -5.70 9.13
CA MET A 3 -3.54 -4.47 9.13
C MET A 3 -2.78 -4.22 7.83
N ILE A 4 -2.42 -5.26 7.06
CA ILE A 4 -1.76 -5.08 5.77
C ILE A 4 -2.66 -4.36 4.75
N ALA A 5 -3.97 -4.64 4.76
CA ALA A 5 -4.88 -3.95 3.85
C ALA A 5 -5.35 -2.60 4.40
N ASN A 6 -5.34 -2.42 5.71
CA ASN A 6 -5.69 -1.16 6.35
C ASN A 6 -4.53 -0.15 6.26
N TRP A 7 -3.41 -0.47 6.92
CA TRP A 7 -2.24 0.40 7.01
C TRP A 7 -1.23 0.22 5.89
N GLY A 8 -1.11 -1.00 5.35
CA GLY A 8 -0.23 -1.23 4.22
C GLY A 8 -0.65 -0.38 3.02
N ALA A 9 -1.95 -0.22 2.76
CA ALA A 9 -2.42 0.64 1.67
C ALA A 9 -1.92 2.09 1.80
N HIS A 10 -1.85 2.65 3.01
CA HIS A 10 -1.33 4.01 3.22
C HIS A 10 0.17 4.12 2.93
N HIS A 11 0.98 3.20 3.43
CA HIS A 11 2.45 3.30 3.32
C HIS A 11 3.00 2.73 2.02
N ILE A 12 2.38 1.67 1.49
CA ILE A 12 2.77 1.07 0.21
C ILE A 12 2.48 2.05 -0.92
N ASP A 13 1.36 2.77 -0.88
CA ASP A 13 1.02 3.82 -1.85
C ASP A 13 2.09 4.92 -1.90
N ILE A 14 2.45 5.48 -0.73
CA ILE A 14 3.53 6.48 -0.61
C ILE A 14 4.86 5.93 -1.14
N ALA A 15 5.19 4.67 -0.84
CA ALA A 15 6.41 4.04 -1.32
C ALA A 15 6.39 3.85 -2.84
N GLN A 16 5.27 3.40 -3.42
CA GLN A 16 5.11 3.20 -4.86
C GLN A 16 5.19 4.51 -5.63
N TRP A 17 4.52 5.55 -5.13
CA TRP A 17 4.55 6.89 -5.72
C TRP A 17 5.96 7.49 -5.70
N ALA A 18 6.65 7.42 -4.56
CA ALA A 18 8.01 7.93 -4.44
C ALA A 18 9.05 7.17 -5.29
N LEU A 19 8.74 5.93 -5.66
CA LEU A 19 9.58 5.10 -6.54
C LEU A 19 9.16 5.18 -8.01
N ASP A 20 8.11 5.91 -8.37
CA ASP A 20 7.51 5.93 -9.71
C ASP A 20 7.08 4.53 -10.20
N MET A 21 6.59 3.69 -9.27
CA MET A 21 6.24 2.28 -9.51
C MET A 21 4.75 1.97 -9.31
N GLU A 22 3.93 3.02 -9.20
CA GLU A 22 2.50 2.94 -8.92
C GLU A 22 1.64 2.47 -10.10
N SER A 23 2.22 2.39 -11.30
CA SER A 23 1.59 1.83 -12.50
C SER A 23 1.92 0.35 -12.74
N SER A 24 2.93 -0.20 -12.06
CA SER A 24 3.43 -1.57 -12.24
C SER A 24 3.26 -2.42 -10.97
N GLY A 25 3.97 -2.10 -9.89
CA GLY A 25 4.06 -2.90 -8.68
C GLY A 25 5.26 -3.86 -8.64
N PRO A 26 5.36 -4.70 -7.60
CA PRO A 26 6.50 -5.59 -7.40
C PRO A 26 6.46 -6.81 -8.33
N VAL A 27 7.62 -7.38 -8.68
CA VAL A 27 7.75 -8.60 -9.51
C VAL A 27 7.95 -9.88 -8.68
N ARG A 28 8.28 -9.74 -7.38
CA ARG A 28 8.44 -10.87 -6.47
C ARG A 28 7.99 -10.49 -5.07
N VAL A 29 7.32 -11.41 -4.39
CA VAL A 29 6.86 -11.22 -3.01
C VAL A 29 7.16 -12.44 -2.16
N ARG A 30 7.54 -12.22 -0.90
CA ARG A 30 7.61 -13.26 0.13
C ARG A 30 7.23 -12.66 1.48
N GLY A 31 6.65 -13.43 2.37
CA GLY A 31 6.33 -12.92 3.69
C GLY A 31 5.97 -13.98 4.70
N ARG A 32 5.96 -13.56 5.96
CA ARG A 32 5.47 -14.35 7.09
C ARG A 32 4.62 -13.45 7.97
N ALA A 33 3.65 -14.04 8.65
CA ALA A 33 2.95 -13.40 9.73
C ALA A 33 2.45 -14.40 10.77
N ASP A 34 2.20 -13.88 11.96
CA ASP A 34 1.55 -14.62 13.03
C ASP A 34 0.03 -14.59 12.82
N PHE A 35 -0.61 -15.76 12.82
CA PHE A 35 -2.06 -15.86 12.74
C PHE A 35 -2.63 -16.36 14.07
N PRO A 36 -3.83 -15.87 14.48
CA PRO A 36 -4.45 -16.26 15.74
C PRO A 36 -4.70 -17.77 15.77
N LYS A 37 -4.28 -18.42 16.87
CA LYS A 37 -4.45 -19.88 17.07
C LYS A 37 -5.91 -20.27 17.32
N ARG A 38 -6.72 -19.36 17.90
CA ARG A 38 -8.16 -19.54 18.15
C ARG A 38 -8.95 -18.65 17.20
N ARG A 39 -9.88 -19.24 16.46
CA ARG A 39 -10.57 -18.63 15.30
C ARG A 39 -11.75 -17.73 15.68
N LEU A 40 -11.54 -16.72 16.53
CA LEU A 40 -12.53 -15.62 16.65
C LEU A 40 -12.40 -14.62 15.49
N TRP A 41 -11.20 -14.51 14.91
CA TRP A 41 -10.87 -13.74 13.72
C TRP A 41 -9.72 -14.42 12.97
N ASP A 42 -9.46 -14.00 11.73
CA ASP A 42 -8.40 -14.54 10.85
C ASP A 42 -7.38 -13.48 10.40
N ALA A 43 -7.48 -12.26 10.94
CA ALA A 43 -6.52 -11.19 10.69
C ALA A 43 -5.14 -11.55 11.27
N HIS A 44 -4.09 -11.27 10.50
CA HIS A 44 -2.71 -11.48 10.94
C HIS A 44 -2.32 -10.50 12.06
N GLY A 45 -1.37 -10.91 12.90
CA GLY A 45 -0.66 -10.08 13.86
C GLY A 45 0.64 -9.53 13.26
N LYS A 46 1.77 -9.77 13.94
CA LYS A 46 3.10 -9.35 13.48
C LYS A 46 3.41 -9.90 12.10
N LEU A 47 4.13 -9.12 11.30
CA LEU A 47 4.44 -9.47 9.91
C LEU A 47 5.86 -9.04 9.50
N ASP A 48 6.41 -9.76 8.53
CA ASP A 48 7.58 -9.35 7.75
C ASP A 48 7.37 -9.79 6.31
N VAL A 49 7.09 -8.82 5.45
CA VAL A 49 6.84 -9.00 4.02
C VAL A 49 7.91 -8.25 3.24
N ARG A 50 8.40 -8.87 2.17
CA ARG A 50 9.39 -8.32 1.25
C ARG A 50 8.85 -8.38 -0.17
N MET A 51 8.82 -7.24 -0.82
CA MET A 51 8.42 -7.04 -2.20
C MET A 51 9.60 -6.50 -2.99
N GLU A 52 9.96 -7.13 -4.10
CA GLU A 52 11.03 -6.69 -4.97
C GLU A 52 10.42 -6.13 -6.26
N TYR A 53 10.87 -4.95 -6.64
CA TYR A 53 10.50 -4.27 -7.89
C TYR A 53 11.47 -4.65 -9.01
N ALA A 54 11.08 -4.36 -10.26
CA ALA A 54 11.83 -4.77 -11.44
C ALA A 54 13.25 -4.16 -11.52
N ASP A 55 13.44 -2.99 -10.93
CA ASP A 55 14.73 -2.29 -10.82
C ASP A 55 15.64 -2.86 -9.71
N GLY A 56 15.17 -3.86 -8.97
CA GLY A 56 15.86 -4.44 -7.81
C GLY A 56 15.57 -3.76 -6.48
N THR A 57 14.78 -2.68 -6.47
CA THR A 57 14.38 -2.00 -5.23
C THR A 57 13.56 -2.95 -4.34
N LEU A 58 13.92 -2.98 -3.05
CA LEU A 58 13.27 -3.82 -2.05
C LEU A 58 12.39 -2.98 -1.11
N LEU A 59 11.08 -3.24 -1.13
CA LEU A 59 10.15 -2.75 -0.13
C LEU A 59 9.97 -3.82 0.95
N ARG A 60 10.33 -3.49 2.20
CA ARG A 60 10.09 -4.34 3.37
C ARG A 60 8.99 -3.73 4.23
N VAL A 61 7.93 -4.50 4.46
CA VAL A 61 6.77 -4.11 5.27
C VAL A 61 6.77 -4.94 6.56
N THR A 62 6.78 -4.26 7.70
CA THR A 62 6.76 -4.90 9.03
C THR A 62 5.80 -4.18 9.96
N ASP A 63 5.60 -4.72 11.15
CA ASP A 63 4.91 -4.00 12.23
C ASP A 63 5.84 -3.07 13.03
N ASP A 64 5.24 -2.39 14.00
CA ASP A 64 5.86 -1.35 14.83
C ASP A 64 6.87 -1.86 15.85
N SER A 65 6.97 -3.18 16.04
CA SER A 65 8.05 -3.77 16.84
C SER A 65 9.41 -3.75 16.14
N VAL A 66 9.45 -3.53 14.81
CA VAL A 66 10.68 -3.46 14.03
C VAL A 66 11.02 -2.02 13.63
N TYR A 67 10.05 -1.27 13.11
CA TYR A 67 10.25 0.11 12.64
C TYR A 67 9.13 1.03 13.15
N PRO A 68 9.42 2.32 13.41
CA PRO A 68 8.37 3.28 13.72
C PRO A 68 7.34 3.36 12.60
N ASN A 69 6.12 3.74 12.94
CA ASN A 69 5.03 3.89 11.99
C ASN A 69 5.35 4.99 10.95
N GLY A 70 5.61 4.58 9.70
CA GLY A 70 5.94 5.46 8.58
C GLY A 70 6.66 4.73 7.45
N VAL A 71 7.19 5.50 6.49
CA VAL A 71 7.98 5.01 5.35
C VAL A 71 9.40 5.53 5.47
N ARG A 72 10.38 4.64 5.34
CA ARG A 72 11.80 5.00 5.27
C ARG A 72 12.35 4.68 3.89
N PHE A 73 12.91 5.70 3.25
CA PHE A 73 13.66 5.60 2.01
C PHE A 73 15.15 5.52 2.34
N VAL A 74 15.85 4.58 1.71
CA VAL A 74 17.30 4.39 1.91
C VAL A 74 17.96 4.35 0.55
N GLY A 75 18.94 5.22 0.34
CA GLY A 75 19.77 5.28 -0.86
C GLY A 75 21.26 5.41 -0.50
N ASP A 76 22.07 5.56 -1.54
CA ASP A 76 23.53 5.77 -1.47
C ASP A 76 23.93 7.01 -0.64
N LYS A 77 23.11 8.06 -0.70
CA LYS A 77 23.30 9.34 0.00
C LYS A 77 22.71 9.34 1.41
N GLY A 78 22.22 8.22 1.92
CA GLY A 78 21.65 8.11 3.26
C GLY A 78 20.16 7.79 3.25
N TRP A 79 19.42 8.27 4.23
CA TRP A 79 18.02 7.89 4.41
C TRP A 79 17.13 9.06 4.80
N ILE A 80 15.86 8.96 4.40
CA ILE A 80 14.77 9.85 4.80
C ILE A 80 13.66 8.99 5.40
N PHE A 81 13.09 9.43 6.51
CA PHE A 81 11.93 8.83 7.16
C PHE A 81 10.78 9.83 7.17
N CYS A 82 9.64 9.40 6.63
CA CYS A 82 8.38 10.13 6.67
C CYS A 82 7.38 9.30 7.49
N GLY A 83 7.11 9.76 8.71
CA GLY A 83 6.09 9.22 9.59
C GLY A 83 4.83 10.09 9.59
N ARG A 84 3.79 9.63 10.30
CA ARG A 84 2.59 10.45 10.51
C ARG A 84 2.88 11.60 11.48
N GLY A 85 2.47 12.81 11.11
CA GLY A 85 2.41 13.95 12.01
C GLY A 85 1.35 13.76 13.10
N SER A 86 1.35 14.62 14.12
CA SER A 86 0.39 14.61 15.24
C SER A 86 -1.00 15.12 14.86
N VAL A 87 -1.36 15.13 13.58
CA VAL A 87 -2.64 15.65 13.10
C VAL A 87 -3.75 14.70 13.58
N LYS A 88 -4.52 15.15 14.57
CA LYS A 88 -5.76 14.47 14.99
C LYS A 88 -6.82 14.69 13.92
N THR A 89 -7.05 13.71 13.06
CA THR A 89 -8.23 13.67 12.18
C THR A 89 -9.41 13.00 12.89
N MET A 90 -9.17 11.94 13.68
CA MET A 90 -10.15 11.35 14.61
C MET A 90 -9.52 10.93 15.94
N THR A 91 -10.32 10.71 16.98
CA THR A 91 -9.87 10.31 18.34
C THR A 91 -9.19 8.94 18.38
N ASN A 92 -9.37 8.12 17.35
CA ASN A 92 -8.89 6.75 17.24
C ASN A 92 -7.79 6.55 16.19
N ASP A 93 -7.25 7.62 15.60
CA ASP A 93 -6.11 7.52 14.69
C ASP A 93 -4.84 7.11 15.48
N PRO A 94 -4.17 6.00 15.14
CA PRO A 94 -2.86 5.67 15.69
C PRO A 94 -1.86 6.82 15.49
N GLY A 95 -1.38 7.40 16.60
CA GLY A 95 -0.49 8.57 16.63
C GLY A 95 -1.18 9.93 16.79
N ALA A 96 -2.52 9.98 16.79
CA ALA A 96 -3.29 11.22 16.91
C ALA A 96 -3.16 11.84 18.31
N GLY A 97 -2.44 12.96 18.39
CA GLY A 97 -2.19 13.68 19.63
C GLY A 97 -1.24 12.99 20.62
N GLY A 98 -0.50 11.97 20.18
CA GLY A 98 0.59 11.42 20.97
C GLY A 98 1.84 12.28 20.89
N LYS A 99 2.71 12.20 21.91
CA LYS A 99 4.13 12.56 21.74
C LYS A 99 4.63 11.81 20.51
N HIS A 100 5.34 12.49 19.60
CA HIS A 100 6.07 11.79 18.54
C HIS A 100 6.82 10.62 19.20
N GLY A 101 6.75 9.43 18.62
CA GLY A 101 7.43 8.26 19.15
C GLY A 101 8.95 8.46 19.12
N ARG A 102 9.71 7.40 18.89
CA ARG A 102 11.17 7.45 18.82
C ARG A 102 11.74 8.43 17.75
N TRP A 103 10.93 8.90 16.79
CA TRP A 103 11.34 9.69 15.62
C TRP A 103 10.36 10.84 15.33
N ARG A 104 10.87 11.92 14.73
CA ARG A 104 10.06 13.04 14.23
C ARG A 104 9.25 12.62 13.00
N PRO A 105 8.13 13.30 12.68
CA PRO A 105 7.32 12.99 11.49
C PRO A 105 8.10 13.09 10.17
N LEU A 106 9.13 13.93 10.13
CA LEU A 106 10.09 13.97 9.03
C LEU A 106 11.50 14.02 9.63
N GLU A 107 12.34 13.07 9.24
CA GLU A 107 13.70 12.95 9.74
C GLU A 107 14.60 12.34 8.67
N ALA A 108 15.89 12.63 8.71
CA ALA A 108 16.84 12.11 7.74
C ALA A 108 18.21 11.89 8.37
N SER A 109 19.06 11.10 7.72
CA SER A 109 20.46 10.91 8.13
C SER A 109 21.28 12.20 8.12
N ARG A 110 20.87 13.16 7.29
CA ARG A 110 21.53 14.43 7.03
C ARG A 110 20.44 15.47 6.76
N LYS A 111 20.57 16.67 7.34
CA LYS A 111 19.50 17.69 7.28
C LYS A 111 19.25 18.18 5.85
N GLU A 112 20.31 18.24 5.05
CA GLU A 112 20.31 18.70 3.66
C GLU A 112 19.49 17.78 2.72
N LEU A 113 19.11 16.58 3.19
CA LEU A 113 18.22 15.69 2.43
C LEU A 113 16.74 16.08 2.54
N ILE A 114 16.38 16.89 3.54
CA ILE A 114 15.00 17.31 3.82
C ILE A 114 14.86 18.84 3.98
N GLU A 115 15.97 19.57 3.89
CA GLU A 115 16.04 21.02 3.91
C GLU A 115 16.61 21.51 2.56
N GLY A 116 16.11 22.64 2.06
CA GLY A 116 16.57 23.24 0.81
C GLY A 116 15.48 23.31 -0.26
N GLU A 117 15.88 23.74 -1.46
CA GLU A 117 14.99 23.83 -2.62
C GLU A 117 14.86 22.47 -3.30
N VAL A 118 13.64 22.14 -3.73
CA VAL A 118 13.35 20.91 -4.48
C VAL A 118 13.29 21.26 -5.96
N GLU A 119 14.06 20.58 -6.80
CA GLU A 119 14.10 20.81 -8.26
C GLU A 119 12.72 20.70 -8.92
N ARG A 120 11.87 19.80 -8.39
CA ARG A 120 10.50 19.57 -8.87
C ARG A 120 9.52 19.75 -7.73
N PRO A 121 9.05 20.98 -7.46
CA PRO A 121 8.04 21.21 -6.44
C PRO A 121 6.74 20.52 -6.85
N LEU A 122 6.26 19.62 -6.00
CA LEU A 122 4.99 18.95 -6.21
C LEU A 122 3.86 19.83 -5.70
N ALA A 123 2.73 19.81 -6.42
CA ALA A 123 1.55 20.57 -6.01
C ALA A 123 1.09 20.07 -4.62
N ARG A 124 1.19 20.94 -3.62
CA ARG A 124 0.64 20.64 -2.30
C ARG A 124 -0.87 20.60 -2.40
N ASN A 125 -1.52 19.59 -1.81
CA ASN A 125 -2.97 19.58 -1.62
C ASN A 125 -3.35 20.82 -0.78
N PRO A 126 -3.97 21.85 -1.37
CA PRO A 126 -4.09 23.14 -0.71
C PRO A 126 -5.33 23.22 0.18
N SER A 127 -6.22 22.22 0.19
CA SER A 127 -7.56 22.41 0.77
C SER A 127 -8.28 21.17 1.29
N ASN A 128 -8.08 19.97 0.73
CA ASN A 128 -8.60 18.63 1.10
C ASN A 128 -8.90 17.81 -0.18
N HIS A 129 -8.74 16.47 -0.14
CA HIS A 129 -9.00 15.53 -1.24
C HIS A 129 -10.42 15.66 -1.84
N HIS A 130 -11.43 16.00 -1.04
CA HIS A 130 -12.80 16.20 -1.56
C HIS A 130 -12.88 17.34 -2.58
N ARG A 131 -12.13 18.43 -2.36
CA ARG A 131 -12.13 19.56 -3.29
C ARG A 131 -11.46 19.20 -4.60
N ILE A 132 -10.33 18.49 -4.57
CA ILE A 132 -9.66 17.95 -5.76
C ILE A 132 -10.61 17.07 -6.57
N TRP A 133 -11.40 16.21 -5.91
CA TRP A 133 -12.39 15.38 -6.58
C TRP A 133 -13.51 16.20 -7.25
N LEU A 134 -14.09 17.17 -6.54
CA LEU A 134 -15.13 18.05 -7.09
C LEU A 134 -14.61 18.91 -8.24
N GLU A 135 -13.38 19.42 -8.13
CA GLU A 135 -12.72 20.18 -9.19
C GLU A 135 -12.43 19.30 -10.41
N GLY A 136 -12.00 18.05 -10.20
CA GLY A 136 -11.83 17.05 -11.27
C GLY A 136 -13.12 16.78 -12.02
N ILE A 137 -14.26 16.64 -11.32
CA ILE A 137 -15.59 16.52 -11.95
C ILE A 137 -15.91 17.77 -12.77
N ARG A 138 -15.76 18.96 -12.18
CA ARG A 138 -16.11 20.23 -12.81
C ARG A 138 -15.27 20.51 -14.06
N THR A 139 -13.98 20.21 -14.00
CA THR A 139 -13.01 20.54 -15.05
C THR A 139 -12.73 19.39 -16.01
N ARG A 140 -13.25 18.19 -15.73
CA ARG A 140 -12.93 16.95 -16.45
C ARG A 140 -11.42 16.63 -16.47
N THR A 141 -10.72 17.00 -15.40
CA THR A 141 -9.29 16.70 -15.23
C THR A 141 -9.11 15.55 -14.23
N PRO A 142 -8.14 14.64 -14.41
CA PRO A 142 -7.84 13.61 -13.42
C PRO A 142 -7.52 14.19 -12.04
N THR A 143 -7.93 13.46 -11.00
CA THR A 143 -7.49 13.70 -9.62
C THR A 143 -6.01 13.33 -9.46
N HIS A 144 -5.40 13.70 -8.32
CA HIS A 144 -3.99 13.34 -8.04
C HIS A 144 -3.72 11.83 -8.04
N VAL A 145 -4.74 11.01 -7.75
CA VAL A 145 -4.65 9.54 -7.75
C VAL A 145 -5.77 9.02 -8.64
N SER A 146 -5.44 8.10 -9.56
CA SER A 146 -6.42 7.42 -10.41
C SER A 146 -6.94 6.13 -9.75
N PRO A 147 -8.11 5.60 -10.17
CA PRO A 147 -8.59 4.30 -9.71
C PRO A 147 -7.59 3.15 -9.97
N GLU A 148 -6.88 3.19 -11.09
CA GLU A 148 -5.87 2.20 -11.48
C GLU A 148 -4.68 2.24 -10.52
N THR A 149 -4.21 3.43 -10.13
CA THR A 149 -3.12 3.58 -9.16
C THR A 149 -3.53 3.02 -7.79
N ALA A 150 -4.74 3.36 -7.33
CA ALA A 150 -5.29 2.81 -6.09
C ALA A 150 -5.46 1.27 -6.13
N HIS A 151 -5.81 0.72 -7.30
CA HIS A 151 -5.84 -0.72 -7.54
C HIS A 151 -4.45 -1.33 -7.41
N ARG A 152 -3.39 -0.72 -7.96
CA ARG A 152 -2.01 -1.23 -7.83
C ARG A 152 -1.52 -1.27 -6.38
N THR A 153 -1.82 -0.24 -5.59
CA THR A 153 -1.60 -0.24 -4.13
C THR A 153 -2.32 -1.41 -3.46
N THR A 154 -3.59 -1.63 -3.81
CA THR A 154 -4.41 -2.71 -3.25
C THR A 154 -3.87 -4.09 -3.67
N THR A 155 -3.43 -4.24 -4.92
CA THR A 155 -2.77 -5.43 -5.43
C THR A 155 -1.57 -5.77 -4.57
N ALA A 156 -0.67 -4.83 -4.27
CA ALA A 156 0.47 -5.08 -3.39
C ALA A 156 0.06 -5.58 -1.99
N CYS A 157 -1.00 -5.03 -1.39
CA CYS A 157 -1.57 -5.53 -0.13
C CYS A 157 -2.08 -6.99 -0.24
N ILE A 158 -2.74 -7.33 -1.36
CA ILE A 158 -3.20 -8.69 -1.64
C ILE A 158 -2.00 -9.63 -1.81
N LEU A 159 -0.98 -9.23 -2.58
CA LEU A 159 0.25 -10.01 -2.77
C LEU A 159 0.94 -10.30 -1.43
N ALA A 160 1.05 -9.29 -0.55
CA ALA A 160 1.55 -9.47 0.80
C ALA A 160 0.73 -10.51 1.59
N TYR A 161 -0.59 -10.36 1.59
CA TYR A 161 -1.49 -11.27 2.27
C TYR A 161 -1.36 -12.71 1.76
N THR A 162 -1.33 -12.91 0.43
CA THR A 162 -1.13 -14.22 -0.19
C THR A 162 0.21 -14.82 0.21
N ALA A 163 1.30 -14.06 0.14
CA ALA A 163 2.62 -14.54 0.52
C ALA A 163 2.72 -14.93 2.00
N MET A 164 2.08 -14.17 2.91
CA MET A 164 2.01 -14.51 4.33
C MET A 164 1.26 -15.82 4.60
N ASN A 165 0.21 -16.11 3.83
CA ASN A 165 -0.58 -17.33 3.97
C ASN A 165 0.12 -18.55 3.38
N LEU A 166 0.69 -18.41 2.18
CA LEU A 166 1.39 -19.51 1.48
C LEU A 166 2.80 -19.77 2.02
N LYS A 167 3.39 -18.80 2.74
CA LYS A 167 4.67 -18.90 3.46
C LYS A 167 5.85 -19.30 2.57
N ARG A 168 5.78 -18.98 1.28
CA ARG A 168 6.80 -19.22 0.26
C ARG A 168 6.95 -18.00 -0.66
N PRO A 169 8.11 -17.81 -1.31
CA PRO A 169 8.27 -16.77 -2.33
C PRO A 169 7.34 -17.03 -3.52
N LEU A 170 6.82 -15.94 -4.11
CA LEU A 170 5.94 -15.95 -5.27
C LEU A 170 6.46 -14.96 -6.30
N ILE A 171 6.39 -15.33 -7.58
CA ILE A 171 6.73 -14.47 -8.72
C ILE A 171 5.44 -13.86 -9.26
N TRP A 172 5.41 -12.55 -9.41
CA TRP A 172 4.26 -11.79 -9.89
C TRP A 172 4.57 -11.16 -11.24
N ASP A 173 3.64 -11.30 -12.18
CA ASP A 173 3.62 -10.55 -13.42
C ASP A 173 2.71 -9.32 -13.21
N PRO A 174 3.25 -8.11 -13.05
CA PRO A 174 2.45 -6.89 -12.88
C PRO A 174 1.69 -6.48 -14.14
N ALA A 175 2.13 -6.90 -15.34
CA ALA A 175 1.44 -6.60 -16.57
C ALA A 175 0.20 -7.51 -16.74
N ALA A 176 0.36 -8.81 -16.49
CA ALA A 176 -0.74 -9.77 -16.58
C ALA A 176 -1.61 -9.83 -15.31
N GLU A 177 -1.17 -9.21 -14.22
CA GLU A 177 -1.75 -9.30 -12.88
C GLU A 177 -1.98 -10.74 -12.40
N ARG A 178 -0.95 -11.57 -12.54
CA ARG A 178 -0.99 -12.99 -12.16
C ARG A 178 0.31 -13.48 -11.55
N PHE A 179 0.18 -14.50 -10.71
CA PHE A 179 1.34 -15.25 -10.26
C PHE A 179 1.84 -16.18 -11.37
N VAL A 180 3.13 -16.12 -11.68
CA VAL A 180 3.72 -16.89 -12.78
C VAL A 180 3.78 -18.37 -12.40
N GLY A 181 3.08 -19.22 -13.17
CA GLY A 181 3.13 -20.67 -13.01
C GLY A 181 2.51 -21.21 -11.70
N ASP A 182 1.68 -20.43 -11.01
CA ASP A 182 1.24 -20.76 -9.65
C ASP A 182 -0.29 -20.77 -9.51
N ALA A 183 -0.91 -21.94 -9.69
CA ALA A 183 -2.36 -22.10 -9.62
C ALA A 183 -2.92 -21.82 -8.21
N GLU A 184 -2.21 -22.24 -7.17
CA GLU A 184 -2.61 -22.04 -5.77
C GLU A 184 -2.63 -20.55 -5.41
N ALA A 185 -1.57 -19.82 -5.76
CA ALA A 185 -1.51 -18.37 -5.51
C ALA A 185 -2.54 -17.62 -6.35
N ASN A 186 -2.71 -17.97 -7.63
CA ASN A 186 -3.72 -17.35 -8.49
C ASN A 186 -5.16 -17.59 -7.99
N ALA A 187 -5.44 -18.70 -7.32
CA ALA A 187 -6.74 -18.94 -6.71
C ALA A 187 -7.09 -17.92 -5.61
N THR A 188 -6.09 -17.27 -5.00
CA THR A 188 -6.27 -16.24 -3.97
C THR A 188 -6.67 -14.87 -4.50
N LEU A 189 -6.54 -14.63 -5.81
CA LEU A 189 -6.84 -13.34 -6.46
C LEU A 189 -8.35 -13.06 -6.58
N SER A 190 -9.19 -14.05 -6.30
CA SER A 190 -10.64 -13.90 -6.33
C SER A 190 -11.28 -14.65 -5.17
N ARG A 191 -12.52 -14.29 -4.86
CA ARG A 191 -13.35 -14.99 -3.87
C ARG A 191 -14.70 -15.32 -4.51
N PRO A 192 -15.34 -16.43 -4.14
CA PRO A 192 -16.71 -16.69 -4.56
C PRO A 192 -17.62 -15.51 -4.19
N GLU A 193 -18.39 -15.03 -5.16
CA GLU A 193 -19.40 -13.99 -4.92
C GLU A 193 -20.57 -14.59 -4.12
N ARG A 194 -21.16 -13.80 -3.22
CA ARG A 194 -22.26 -14.26 -2.36
C ARG A 194 -23.57 -14.29 -3.14
N GLU A 195 -24.04 -15.45 -3.58
CA GLU A 195 -25.35 -15.57 -4.23
C GLU A 195 -26.49 -15.01 -3.33
N PRO A 196 -27.49 -14.28 -3.88
CA PRO A 196 -27.68 -13.86 -5.28
C PRO A 196 -26.89 -12.61 -5.73
N TYR A 197 -26.05 -12.04 -4.87
CA TYR A 197 -25.40 -10.75 -5.03
C TYR A 197 -23.94 -10.91 -5.52
N GLY A 198 -23.66 -10.47 -6.74
CA GLY A 198 -22.32 -10.58 -7.31
C GLY A 198 -22.14 -9.65 -8.50
N VAL A 199 -20.94 -9.11 -8.67
CA VAL A 199 -20.64 -8.17 -9.77
C VAL A 199 -20.83 -8.87 -11.10
N ARG A 200 -20.33 -10.10 -11.24
CA ARG A 200 -20.50 -10.89 -12.48
C ARG A 200 -21.97 -11.10 -12.82
N ARG A 201 -22.78 -11.41 -11.82
CA ARG A 201 -24.22 -11.62 -12.02
C ARG A 201 -24.96 -10.31 -12.31
N SER A 202 -24.62 -9.22 -11.64
CA SER A 202 -25.18 -7.89 -11.92
C SER A 202 -24.87 -7.44 -13.35
N LEU A 203 -23.63 -7.64 -13.81
CA LEU A 203 -23.23 -7.37 -15.19
C LEU A 203 -23.99 -8.25 -16.18
N ALA A 204 -24.11 -9.56 -15.92
CA ALA A 204 -24.88 -10.46 -16.76
C ALA A 204 -26.36 -10.03 -16.87
N ARG A 205 -26.97 -9.60 -15.76
CA ARG A 205 -28.35 -9.04 -15.75
C ARG A 205 -28.47 -7.74 -16.54
N ALA A 206 -27.42 -6.93 -16.56
CA ALA A 206 -27.34 -5.72 -17.36
C ALA A 206 -26.96 -5.97 -18.84
N GLY A 207 -26.80 -7.24 -19.26
CA GLY A 207 -26.38 -7.59 -20.62
C GLY A 207 -24.89 -7.29 -20.91
N MET A 208 -24.07 -7.09 -19.87
CA MET A 208 -22.65 -6.80 -19.97
C MET A 208 -21.80 -8.05 -19.74
N LYS A 209 -20.65 -8.15 -20.42
CA LYS A 209 -19.62 -9.17 -20.19
C LYS A 209 -18.37 -8.51 -19.60
N LEU A 210 -17.68 -9.25 -18.73
CA LEU A 210 -16.33 -8.94 -18.24
C LEU A 210 -15.28 -9.35 -19.28
#